data_AF-A0A5J5C1H4-F1
#
_entry.id   AF-A0A5J5C1H4-F1
#
_cell.length_a   1.000
_cell.length_b   1.000
_cell.length_c   1.000
_cell.angle_alpha   90.00
_cell.angle_beta   90.00
_cell.angle_gamma   90.00
#
_symmetry.space_group_name_H-M   'P 1'
#
loop_
_entity.id
_entity.type
_entity.pdbx_description
1 polymer ?
#
loop_
_entity_poly.entity_id
_entity_poly.type
_entity_poly.pdbx_seq_one_letter_code
_entity_poly.pdbx_strand_id
1 'polypeptide(L)'
;MLCCHHVVRTPAIAPTATPPIKEADLKNNIKKYIEPVKSHLLSAIKTPFEAFGNLLSSKLWLYRLRISIPIQIYFKKPRNPLDIIGERIGTMASMQQQTSSGSDGDPRYAMVDERKRKRMLSNRESARRSRMKKQQLMDDLLSQVNQLQNENNAISQRIDVATQMYIGVASDNNVLRARLIELADRLHSLNSVLLIAEEVSGVAVDIPELPDTLLEPWQLPCPIQPITASADMFQY
;
A
#
# COMPACT_ATOMS: atom_id res chain seq x y z
N MET A 1 -23.68 66.94 -55.36
CA MET A 1 -22.94 66.34 -54.24
C MET A 1 -23.34 64.87 -54.17
N LEU A 2 -22.52 63.97 -54.72
CA LEU A 2 -22.69 62.52 -54.53
C LEU A 2 -21.76 62.08 -53.40
N CYS A 3 -22.31 61.60 -52.28
CA CYS A 3 -21.53 60.97 -51.23
C CYS A 3 -21.28 59.51 -51.59
N CYS A 4 -20.02 59.17 -51.85
CA CYS A 4 -19.54 57.80 -52.04
C CYS A 4 -19.51 57.07 -50.68
N HIS A 5 -20.36 56.07 -50.48
CA HIS A 5 -20.22 55.12 -49.37
C HIS A 5 -19.18 54.05 -49.76
N HIS A 6 -18.02 54.11 -49.11
CA HIS A 6 -16.95 53.12 -49.25
C HIS A 6 -17.33 51.87 -48.44
N VAL A 7 -17.72 50.79 -49.13
CA VAL A 7 -17.92 49.48 -48.49
C VAL A 7 -16.56 48.82 -48.33
N VAL A 8 -16.04 48.85 -47.10
CA VAL A 8 -14.82 48.13 -46.71
C VAL A 8 -15.16 46.63 -46.66
N ARG A 9 -14.77 45.87 -47.69
CA ARG A 9 -14.79 44.40 -47.66
C ARG A 9 -13.70 43.92 -46.70
N THR A 10 -14.09 43.35 -45.57
CA THR A 10 -13.20 42.58 -44.70
C THR A 10 -12.79 41.27 -45.40
N PRO A 11 -11.50 40.90 -45.44
CA PRO A 11 -11.08 39.62 -46.01
C PRO A 11 -11.49 38.47 -45.09
N ALA A 12 -12.16 37.47 -45.67
CA ALA A 12 -12.49 36.23 -44.99
C ALA A 12 -11.20 35.47 -44.63
N ILE A 13 -10.96 35.26 -43.34
CA ILE A 13 -9.86 34.45 -42.82
C ILE A 13 -10.27 32.98 -43.00
N ALA A 14 -9.56 32.27 -43.87
CA ALA A 14 -9.73 30.83 -44.04
C ALA A 14 -9.27 30.09 -42.76
N PRO A 15 -9.99 29.05 -42.31
CA PRO A 15 -9.57 28.27 -41.15
C PRO A 15 -8.28 27.50 -41.46
N THR A 16 -7.21 27.85 -40.76
CA THR A 16 -5.95 27.09 -40.73
C THR A 16 -6.20 25.71 -40.13
N ALA A 17 -6.18 24.68 -40.97
CA ALA A 17 -6.21 23.29 -40.56
C ALA A 17 -4.91 22.93 -39.82
N THR A 18 -4.98 22.78 -38.50
CA THR A 18 -3.93 22.11 -37.72
C THR A 18 -3.86 20.64 -38.13
N PRO A 19 -2.67 20.10 -38.45
CA PRO A 19 -2.55 18.70 -38.84
C PRO A 19 -2.92 17.79 -37.67
N PRO A 20 -3.62 16.67 -37.90
CA PRO A 20 -3.98 15.74 -36.83
C PRO A 20 -2.69 15.15 -36.25
N ILE A 21 -2.45 15.39 -34.97
CA ILE A 21 -1.40 14.70 -34.22
C ILE A 21 -1.73 13.22 -34.32
N LYS A 22 -0.88 12.47 -35.02
CA LYS A 22 -1.10 11.06 -35.30
C LYS A 22 -1.24 10.35 -33.97
N GLU A 23 -2.41 9.78 -33.72
CA GLU A 23 -2.77 9.09 -32.47
C GLU A 23 -1.72 8.04 -32.05
N ALA A 24 -1.00 7.48 -33.04
CA ALA A 24 0.15 6.60 -32.85
C ALA A 24 1.30 7.25 -32.06
N ASP A 25 1.62 8.51 -32.33
CA ASP A 25 2.71 9.23 -31.67
C ASP A 25 2.36 9.54 -30.21
N LEU A 26 1.10 9.89 -29.93
CA LEU A 26 0.61 10.11 -28.57
C LEU A 26 0.59 8.80 -27.77
N LYS A 27 0.12 7.70 -28.36
CA LYS A 27 0.14 6.37 -27.73
C LYS A 27 1.55 5.90 -27.44
N ASN A 28 2.50 6.12 -28.35
CA ASN A 28 3.90 5.76 -28.15
C ASN A 28 4.56 6.59 -27.06
N ASN A 29 4.26 7.89 -26.98
CA ASN A 29 4.82 8.76 -25.95
C ASN A 29 4.25 8.42 -24.56
N ILE A 30 2.93 8.15 -24.47
CA ILE A 30 2.29 7.68 -23.24
C ILE A 30 2.88 6.34 -22.79
N LYS A 31 3.04 5.38 -23.70
CA LYS A 31 3.63 4.06 -23.39
C LYS A 31 5.08 4.18 -22.89
N LYS A 32 5.86 5.12 -23.45
CA LYS A 32 7.25 5.40 -23.03
C LYS A 32 7.36 5.84 -21.57
N TYR A 33 6.39 6.59 -21.06
CA TYR A 33 6.40 7.08 -19.66
C TYR A 33 5.63 6.20 -18.68
N ILE A 34 4.58 5.50 -19.13
CA ILE A 34 3.74 4.68 -18.23
C ILE A 34 4.31 3.28 -17.99
N GLU A 35 4.90 2.63 -19.00
CA GLU A 35 5.42 1.25 -18.85
C GLU A 35 6.55 1.12 -17.80
N PRO A 36 7.50 2.08 -17.68
CA PRO A 36 8.50 2.04 -16.62
C PRO A 36 7.87 2.18 -15.23
N VAL A 37 6.89 3.08 -15.06
CA VAL A 37 6.20 3.29 -13.78
C VAL A 37 5.36 2.06 -13.41
N LYS A 38 4.67 1.48 -14.39
CA LYS A 38 3.87 0.25 -14.23
C LYS A 38 4.75 -0.95 -13.86
N SER A 39 5.91 -1.12 -14.49
CA SER A 39 6.84 -2.20 -14.15
C SER A 39 7.47 -2.02 -12.77
N HIS A 40 7.78 -0.79 -12.37
CA HIS A 40 8.28 -0.49 -11.03
C HIS A 40 7.23 -0.73 -9.94
N LEU A 41 5.97 -0.35 -10.18
CA LEU A 41 4.86 -0.64 -9.25
C LEU A 41 4.53 -2.13 -9.18
N LEU A 42 4.49 -2.83 -10.31
CA LEU A 42 4.21 -4.26 -10.33
C LEU A 42 5.32 -5.08 -9.66
N SER A 43 6.59 -4.71 -9.83
CA SER A 43 7.69 -5.37 -9.10
C SER A 43 7.67 -5.07 -7.61
N ALA A 44 7.33 -3.83 -7.20
CA ALA A 44 7.17 -3.44 -5.81
C ALA A 44 6.01 -4.16 -5.10
N ILE A 45 4.96 -4.56 -5.84
CA ILE A 45 3.79 -5.30 -5.30
C ILE A 45 4.00 -6.82 -5.38
N LYS A 46 4.66 -7.32 -6.43
CA LYS A 46 4.87 -8.77 -6.64
C LYS A 46 5.90 -9.37 -5.68
N THR A 47 6.96 -8.63 -5.36
CA THR A 47 8.02 -9.07 -4.43
C THR A 47 7.51 -9.35 -3.00
N PRO A 48 6.66 -8.52 -2.37
CA PRO A 48 6.11 -8.84 -1.04
C PRO A 48 5.09 -9.98 -1.09
N PHE A 49 4.33 -10.17 -2.17
CA PHE A 49 3.35 -11.27 -2.28
C PHE A 49 4.04 -12.64 -2.44
N GLU A 50 5.08 -12.72 -3.26
CA GLU A 50 5.92 -13.93 -3.39
C GLU A 50 6.71 -14.22 -2.10
N ALA A 51 7.19 -13.18 -1.41
CA ALA A 51 7.80 -13.33 -0.09
C ALA A 51 6.80 -13.80 0.98
N PHE A 52 5.53 -13.38 0.91
CA PHE A 52 4.47 -13.81 1.83
C PHE A 52 4.09 -15.29 1.61
N GLY A 53 4.00 -15.74 0.35
CA GLY A 53 3.76 -17.15 0.00
C GLY A 53 4.88 -18.10 0.48
N ASN A 54 6.13 -17.66 0.35
CA ASN A 54 7.29 -18.40 0.86
C ASN A 54 7.36 -18.39 2.40
N LEU A 55 6.93 -17.30 3.04
CA LEU A 55 6.87 -17.17 4.49
C LEU A 55 5.76 -18.02 5.11
N LEU A 56 4.61 -18.17 4.45
CA LEU A 56 3.51 -19.05 4.89
C LEU A 56 3.89 -20.53 4.76
N SER A 57 4.55 -20.93 3.66
CA SER A 57 5.08 -22.30 3.50
C SER A 57 6.17 -22.65 4.53
N SER A 58 7.03 -21.69 4.89
CA SER A 58 8.08 -21.89 5.91
C SER A 58 7.55 -21.82 7.35
N LYS A 59 6.53 -20.99 7.62
CA LYS A 59 5.87 -20.89 8.94
C LYS A 59 4.99 -22.10 9.26
N LEU A 60 4.33 -22.71 8.28
CA LEU A 60 3.58 -23.97 8.50
C LEU A 60 4.52 -25.15 8.82
N TRP A 61 5.71 -25.19 8.20
CA TRP A 61 6.75 -26.18 8.51
C TRP A 61 7.28 -26.02 9.94
N LEU A 62 7.50 -24.78 10.39
CA LEU A 62 7.91 -24.49 11.77
C LEU A 62 6.79 -24.74 12.80
N TYR A 63 5.52 -24.52 12.45
CA TYR A 63 4.39 -24.88 13.33
C TYR A 63 4.22 -26.41 13.45
N ARG A 64 4.46 -27.17 12.38
CA ARG A 64 4.39 -28.64 12.38
C ARG A 64 5.59 -29.29 13.10
N LEU A 65 6.74 -28.61 13.19
CA LEU A 65 7.89 -29.02 14.01
C LEU A 65 7.78 -28.59 15.50
N ARG A 66 7.08 -27.49 15.79
CA ARG A 66 6.98 -26.88 17.14
C ARG A 66 5.87 -27.48 18.03
N ILE A 67 5.00 -28.34 17.50
CA ILE A 67 4.00 -29.08 18.28
C ILE A 67 4.57 -30.40 18.86
N SER A 68 5.75 -30.88 18.40
CA SER A 68 6.34 -32.16 18.86
C SER A 68 7.49 -32.06 19.87
N ILE A 69 7.82 -30.87 20.40
CA ILE A 69 8.80 -30.73 21.50
C ILE A 69 8.06 -30.27 22.75
N PRO A 70 7.96 -31.09 23.81
CA PRO A 70 7.10 -30.82 24.94
C PRO A 70 7.57 -29.61 25.75
N ILE A 71 6.58 -28.79 26.09
CA ILE A 71 6.59 -27.65 27.00
C ILE A 71 6.98 -28.13 28.40
N GLN A 72 8.26 -28.13 28.77
CA GLN A 72 8.70 -28.36 30.16
C GLN A 72 9.97 -27.60 30.61
N ILE A 73 10.40 -26.51 29.95
CA ILE A 73 11.71 -25.89 30.30
C ILE A 73 11.66 -24.41 30.70
N TYR A 74 10.54 -23.68 30.60
CA TYR A 74 10.56 -22.25 30.92
C TYR A 74 9.43 -21.77 31.83
N PHE A 75 9.44 -22.25 33.07
CA PHE A 75 9.03 -21.46 34.24
C PHE A 75 9.96 -21.78 35.42
N LYS A 76 11.18 -21.21 35.42
CA LYS A 76 12.00 -21.12 36.63
C LYS A 76 12.40 -19.66 36.84
N LYS A 77 11.68 -19.03 37.77
CA LYS A 77 11.90 -17.69 38.35
C LYS A 77 13.38 -17.52 38.79
N PRO A 78 14.01 -16.35 38.60
CA PRO A 78 15.40 -16.14 39.00
C PRO A 78 15.55 -16.25 40.52
N ARG A 79 16.50 -17.07 40.97
CA ARG A 79 16.79 -17.38 42.38
C ARG A 79 17.79 -16.33 42.92
N ASN A 80 17.57 -15.87 44.15
CA ASN A 80 18.36 -14.84 44.84
C ASN A 80 19.84 -15.27 45.05
N PRO A 81 20.80 -14.32 45.17
CA PRO A 81 22.24 -14.64 45.15
C PRO A 81 22.85 -15.23 46.42
N LEU A 82 22.07 -15.63 47.44
CA LEU A 82 22.62 -15.99 48.76
C LEU A 82 22.61 -17.48 49.13
N ASP A 83 22.19 -18.39 48.24
CA ASP A 83 22.15 -19.84 48.55
C ASP A 83 23.36 -20.65 48.01
N ILE A 84 24.39 -20.01 47.46
CA ILE A 84 25.48 -20.71 46.72
C ILE A 84 26.56 -21.33 47.63
N ILE A 85 26.47 -21.18 48.96
CA ILE A 85 27.50 -21.73 49.89
C ILE A 85 27.15 -23.13 50.43
N GLY A 86 25.93 -23.65 50.22
CA GLY A 86 25.49 -24.90 50.86
C GLY A 86 25.63 -26.22 50.08
N GLU A 87 25.84 -26.21 48.76
CA GLU A 87 25.49 -27.40 47.94
C GLU A 87 26.61 -27.88 46.98
N ARG A 88 27.87 -27.76 47.40
CA ARG A 88 29.04 -28.17 46.58
C ARG A 88 30.00 -29.14 47.27
N ILE A 89 29.51 -29.90 48.24
CA ILE A 89 30.17 -31.10 48.75
C ILE A 89 29.31 -32.30 48.32
N GLY A 90 29.58 -32.82 47.13
CA GLY A 90 28.89 -33.99 46.63
C GLY A 90 28.91 -34.05 45.12
N THR A 91 29.72 -34.95 44.58
CA THR A 91 29.63 -35.44 43.19
C THR A 91 30.30 -34.58 42.13
N MET A 92 31.64 -34.67 42.04
CA MET A 92 32.33 -34.92 40.76
C MET A 92 33.61 -35.70 41.06
N ALA A 93 33.42 -36.96 41.40
CA ALA A 93 34.44 -37.97 41.19
C ALA A 93 34.49 -38.29 39.68
N SER A 94 35.71 -38.31 39.15
CA SER A 94 36.10 -38.88 37.84
C SER A 94 35.69 -38.12 36.57
N MET A 95 36.49 -37.12 36.22
CA MET A 95 37.12 -37.13 34.89
C MET A 95 38.61 -36.82 35.09
N GLN A 96 39.40 -37.88 35.28
CA GLN A 96 40.84 -37.81 35.14
C GLN A 96 41.15 -37.37 33.71
N GLN A 97 41.51 -36.09 33.53
CA GLN A 97 42.44 -35.76 32.47
C GLN A 97 43.77 -36.38 32.88
N GLN A 98 44.15 -37.44 32.17
CA GLN A 98 45.49 -38.00 32.22
C GLN A 98 46.49 -36.88 31.92
N THR A 99 47.13 -36.39 32.98
CA THR A 99 48.46 -35.83 32.89
C THR A 99 49.43 -37.01 32.80
N SER A 100 49.74 -37.44 31.58
CA SER A 100 50.97 -38.18 31.28
C SER A 100 51.88 -37.19 30.55
N SER A 101 52.82 -36.55 31.24
CA SER A 101 54.15 -37.08 31.54
C SER A 101 55.08 -36.91 30.34
N GLY A 102 55.85 -35.82 30.40
CA GLY A 102 57.22 -35.66 29.88
C GLY A 102 57.52 -36.12 28.45
N SER A 103 57.66 -35.16 27.54
CA SER A 103 58.75 -35.21 26.57
C SER A 103 59.11 -33.79 26.17
N ASP A 104 60.39 -33.48 26.25
CA ASP A 104 61.03 -32.26 25.79
C ASP A 104 60.43 -31.72 24.50
N GLY A 105 60.07 -30.44 24.51
CA GLY A 105 60.53 -29.47 23.51
C GLY A 105 60.45 -29.82 22.02
N ASP A 106 59.58 -30.69 21.51
CA ASP A 106 59.35 -30.80 20.08
C ASP A 106 58.56 -29.54 19.62
N PRO A 107 59.18 -28.64 18.83
CA PRO A 107 58.55 -27.39 18.39
C PRO A 107 57.20 -27.61 17.69
N ARG A 108 56.98 -28.82 17.14
CA ARG A 108 55.78 -29.18 16.40
C ARG A 108 54.54 -29.27 17.29
N TYR A 109 54.65 -29.79 18.52
CA TYR A 109 53.49 -29.91 19.43
C TYR A 109 53.12 -28.57 20.08
N ALA A 110 54.11 -27.76 20.48
CA ALA A 110 53.87 -26.41 20.98
C ALA A 110 53.18 -25.51 19.93
N MET A 111 53.56 -25.65 18.65
CA MET A 111 52.91 -24.94 17.53
C MET A 111 51.45 -25.37 17.33
N VAL A 112 51.15 -26.66 17.52
CA VAL A 112 49.78 -27.20 17.41
C VAL A 112 48.89 -26.69 18.54
N ASP A 113 49.39 -26.67 19.78
CA ASP A 113 48.65 -26.17 20.93
C ASP A 113 48.39 -24.66 20.83
N GLU A 114 49.38 -23.89 20.40
CA GLU A 114 49.21 -22.46 20.15
C GLU A 114 48.20 -22.18 19.02
N ARG A 115 48.23 -22.98 17.94
CA ARG A 115 47.24 -22.91 16.87
C ARG A 115 45.83 -23.25 17.37
N LYS A 116 45.68 -24.27 18.22
CA LYS A 116 44.40 -24.66 18.83
C LYS A 116 43.88 -23.54 19.72
N ARG A 117 44.72 -22.95 20.56
CA ARG A 117 44.40 -21.79 21.41
C ARG A 117 43.90 -20.60 20.58
N LYS A 118 44.63 -20.23 19.52
CA LYS A 118 44.21 -19.16 18.59
C LYS A 118 42.87 -19.45 17.92
N ARG A 119 42.62 -20.70 17.49
CA ARG A 119 41.32 -21.11 16.90
C ARG A 119 40.18 -21.00 17.90
N MET A 120 40.37 -21.38 19.15
CA MET A 120 39.34 -21.25 20.19
C MET A 120 38.97 -19.79 20.44
N LEU A 121 39.97 -18.89 20.53
CA LEU A 121 39.72 -17.45 20.69
C LEU A 121 39.05 -16.85 19.46
N SER A 122 39.52 -17.17 18.26
CA SER A 122 38.92 -16.68 17.01
C SER A 122 37.48 -17.20 16.83
N ASN A 123 37.22 -18.46 17.14
CA ASN A 123 35.88 -19.04 17.04
C ASN A 123 34.93 -18.39 18.05
N ARG A 124 35.38 -18.23 19.29
CA ARG A 124 34.62 -17.52 20.34
C ARG A 124 34.24 -16.11 19.90
N GLU A 125 35.19 -15.38 19.35
CA GLU A 125 34.94 -14.03 18.85
C GLU A 125 34.01 -14.03 17.62
N SER A 126 34.18 -14.97 16.68
CA SER A 126 33.28 -15.09 15.53
C SER A 126 31.84 -15.47 15.93
N ALA A 127 31.68 -16.34 16.93
CA ALA A 127 30.37 -16.72 17.47
C ALA A 127 29.69 -15.53 18.16
N ARG A 128 30.46 -14.72 18.89
CA ARG A 128 29.98 -13.46 19.48
C ARG A 128 29.51 -12.49 18.40
N ARG A 129 30.34 -12.24 17.38
CA ARG A 129 29.98 -11.33 16.25
C ARG A 129 28.76 -11.82 15.49
N SER A 130 28.66 -13.12 15.25
CA SER A 130 27.49 -13.72 14.59
C SER A 130 26.21 -13.50 15.40
N ARG A 131 26.26 -13.71 16.73
CA ARG A 131 25.13 -13.42 17.63
C ARG A 131 24.76 -11.94 17.63
N MET A 132 25.75 -11.04 17.69
CA MET A 132 25.52 -9.59 17.64
C MET A 132 24.87 -9.17 16.31
N LYS A 133 25.38 -9.65 15.17
CA LYS A 133 24.80 -9.34 13.85
C LYS A 133 23.37 -9.84 13.73
N LYS A 134 23.08 -11.04 14.27
CA LYS A 134 21.71 -11.57 14.27
C LYS A 134 20.80 -10.73 15.16
N GLN A 135 21.27 -10.30 16.33
CA GLN A 135 20.49 -9.43 17.22
C GLN A 135 20.17 -8.08 16.55
N GLN A 136 21.17 -7.43 15.95
CA GLN A 136 20.97 -6.18 15.21
C GLN A 136 19.93 -6.34 14.10
N LEU A 137 20.01 -7.41 13.31
CA LEU A 137 19.01 -7.68 12.29
C LEU A 137 17.60 -7.86 12.87
N MET A 138 17.47 -8.52 14.03
CA MET A 138 16.16 -8.66 14.67
C MET A 138 15.63 -7.30 15.15
N ASP A 139 16.50 -6.48 15.73
CA ASP A 139 16.15 -5.14 16.22
C ASP A 139 15.74 -4.22 15.05
N ASP A 140 16.47 -4.27 13.93
CA ASP A 140 16.16 -3.52 12.70
C ASP A 140 14.81 -3.95 12.10
N LEU A 141 14.52 -5.26 12.10
CA LEU A 141 13.23 -5.78 11.62
C LEU A 141 12.08 -5.34 12.54
N LEU A 142 12.28 -5.36 13.86
CA LEU A 142 11.28 -4.87 14.81
C LEU A 142 11.02 -3.37 14.64
N SER A 143 12.08 -2.58 14.42
CA SER A 143 11.95 -1.15 14.10
C SER A 143 11.12 -0.92 12.84
N GLN A 144 11.40 -1.69 11.77
CA GLN A 144 10.64 -1.60 10.51
C GLN A 144 9.16 -1.98 10.71
N VAL A 145 8.87 -3.03 11.47
CA VAL A 145 7.48 -3.43 11.77
C VAL A 145 6.75 -2.32 12.53
N ASN A 146 7.37 -1.74 13.54
CA ASN A 146 6.78 -0.64 14.31
C ASN A 146 6.55 0.60 13.43
N GLN A 147 7.52 0.94 12.56
CA GLN A 147 7.37 2.04 11.61
C GLN A 147 6.18 1.79 10.67
N LEU A 148 6.11 0.62 10.05
CA LEU A 148 5.01 0.27 9.13
C LEU A 148 3.66 0.23 9.84
N GLN A 149 3.59 -0.21 11.09
CA GLN A 149 2.36 -0.13 11.89
C GLN A 149 1.93 1.32 12.13
N ASN A 150 2.86 2.21 12.47
CA ASN A 150 2.56 3.62 12.66
C ASN A 150 2.10 4.29 11.37
N GLU A 151 2.75 3.99 10.25
CA GLU A 151 2.36 4.49 8.92
C GLU A 151 0.97 3.97 8.52
N ASN A 152 0.68 2.70 8.75
CA ASN A 152 -0.62 2.10 8.48
C ASN A 152 -1.72 2.76 9.32
N ASN A 153 -1.49 2.95 10.62
CA ASN A 153 -2.41 3.63 11.51
C ASN A 153 -2.67 5.08 11.05
N ALA A 154 -1.63 5.80 10.63
CA ALA A 154 -1.77 7.16 10.11
C ALA A 154 -2.58 7.20 8.79
N ILE A 155 -2.36 6.25 7.90
CA ILE A 155 -3.14 6.11 6.65
C ILE A 155 -4.61 5.79 6.97
N SER A 156 -4.86 4.87 7.90
CA SER A 156 -6.22 4.52 8.32
C SER A 156 -6.98 5.74 8.86
N GLN A 157 -6.34 6.52 9.74
CA GLN A 157 -6.95 7.75 10.28
C GLN A 157 -7.28 8.77 9.18
N ARG A 158 -6.40 8.92 8.18
CA ARG A 158 -6.66 9.81 7.03
C ARG A 158 -7.85 9.32 6.20
N ILE A 159 -7.98 8.01 6.01
CA ILE A 159 -9.13 7.42 5.33
C ILE A 159 -10.40 7.72 6.13
N ASP A 160 -10.41 7.50 7.44
CA ASP A 160 -11.57 7.74 8.29
C ASP A 160 -12.06 9.19 8.20
N VAL A 161 -11.13 10.16 8.27
CA VAL A 161 -11.44 11.59 8.11
C VAL A 161 -12.01 11.87 6.71
N ALA A 162 -11.39 11.36 5.65
CA ALA A 162 -11.87 11.55 4.29
C ALA A 162 -13.26 10.93 4.07
N THR A 163 -13.52 9.76 4.66
CA THR A 163 -14.82 9.10 4.63
C THR A 163 -15.88 9.94 5.35
N GLN A 164 -15.58 10.50 6.52
CA GLN A 164 -16.50 11.40 7.23
C GLN A 164 -16.82 12.66 6.40
N MET A 165 -15.81 13.28 5.79
CA MET A 165 -16.01 14.43 4.89
C MET A 165 -16.88 14.06 3.68
N TYR A 166 -16.61 12.91 3.06
CA TYR A 166 -17.41 12.40 1.93
C TYR A 166 -18.87 12.19 2.32
N ILE A 167 -19.14 11.59 3.49
CA ILE A 167 -20.50 11.40 4.00
C ILE A 167 -21.19 12.75 4.20
N GLY A 168 -20.50 13.75 4.75
CA GLY A 168 -21.02 15.11 4.89
C GLY A 168 -21.42 15.72 3.55
N VAL A 169 -20.52 15.71 2.57
CA VAL A 169 -20.79 16.24 1.22
C VAL A 169 -21.91 15.47 0.52
N ALA A 170 -21.98 14.15 0.68
CA ALA A 170 -23.06 13.33 0.13
C ALA A 170 -24.41 13.68 0.75
N SER A 171 -24.47 13.93 2.06
CA SER A 171 -25.66 14.41 2.75
C SER A 171 -26.10 15.78 2.22
N ASP A 172 -25.17 16.73 2.12
CA ASP A 172 -25.47 18.07 1.59
C ASP A 172 -25.99 18.00 0.15
N ASN A 173 -25.39 17.13 -0.68
CA ASN A 173 -25.85 16.90 -2.05
C ASN A 173 -27.29 16.35 -2.08
N ASN A 174 -27.64 15.43 -1.19
CA ASN A 174 -29.00 14.91 -1.09
C ASN A 174 -30.00 15.99 -0.67
N VAL A 175 -29.63 16.87 0.26
CA VAL A 175 -30.46 18.03 0.63
C VAL A 175 -30.67 18.95 -0.57
N LEU A 176 -29.61 19.28 -1.31
CA LEU A 176 -29.70 20.12 -2.51
C LEU A 176 -30.58 19.49 -3.59
N ARG A 177 -30.49 18.17 -3.81
CA ARG A 177 -31.36 17.44 -4.74
C ARG A 177 -32.83 17.51 -4.31
N ALA A 178 -33.11 17.31 -3.03
CA ALA A 178 -34.48 17.42 -2.50
C ALA A 178 -35.05 18.83 -2.70
N ARG A 179 -34.24 19.88 -2.50
CA ARG A 179 -34.64 21.27 -2.77
C ARG A 179 -34.87 21.55 -4.23
N LEU A 180 -34.04 20.99 -5.10
CA LEU A 180 -34.21 21.11 -6.54
C LEU A 180 -35.54 20.49 -7.00
N ILE A 181 -35.84 19.27 -6.52
CA ILE A 181 -37.11 18.58 -6.81
C ILE A 181 -38.30 19.41 -6.28
N GLU A 182 -38.23 19.90 -5.04
CA GLU A 182 -39.28 20.75 -4.46
C GLU A 182 -39.55 22.00 -5.32
N LEU A 183 -38.49 22.67 -5.78
CA LEU A 183 -38.63 23.87 -6.61
C LEU A 183 -39.15 23.54 -8.01
N ALA A 184 -38.70 22.43 -8.60
CA ALA A 184 -39.19 21.95 -9.88
C ALA A 184 -40.69 21.61 -9.83
N ASP A 185 -41.15 20.91 -8.77
CA ASP A 185 -42.56 20.60 -8.57
C ASP A 185 -43.41 21.86 -8.41
N ARG A 186 -42.92 22.86 -7.63
CA ARG A 186 -43.60 24.15 -7.49
C ARG A 186 -43.72 24.88 -8.83
N LEU A 187 -42.64 24.89 -9.61
CA LEU A 187 -42.64 25.51 -10.94
C LEU A 187 -43.59 24.79 -11.88
N HIS A 188 -43.62 23.46 -11.86
CA HIS A 188 -44.54 22.69 -12.68
C HIS A 188 -46.00 22.96 -12.29
N SER A 189 -46.30 23.05 -10.98
CA SER A 189 -47.63 23.41 -10.49
C SER A 189 -48.05 24.81 -10.94
N LEU A 190 -47.16 25.80 -10.89
CA LEU A 190 -47.42 27.16 -11.39
C LEU A 190 -47.66 27.16 -12.91
N ASN A 191 -46.84 26.41 -13.66
CA ASN A 191 -47.00 26.25 -15.10
C ASN A 191 -48.36 25.61 -15.43
N SER A 192 -48.80 24.59 -14.69
CA SER A 192 -50.13 23.99 -14.87
C SER A 192 -51.26 24.99 -14.61
N VAL A 193 -51.15 25.83 -13.57
CA VAL A 193 -52.15 26.88 -13.30
C VAL A 193 -52.19 27.91 -14.43
N LEU A 194 -51.02 28.28 -14.97
CA LEU A 194 -50.92 29.22 -16.08
C LEU A 194 -51.57 28.66 -17.36
N LEU A 195 -51.36 27.39 -17.67
CA LEU A 195 -52.01 26.72 -18.80
C LEU A 195 -53.55 26.72 -18.67
N ILE A 196 -54.07 26.48 -17.46
CA ILE A 196 -55.51 26.56 -17.20
C ILE A 196 -56.01 28.02 -17.38
N ALA A 197 -55.24 29.01 -16.92
CA ALA A 197 -55.60 30.42 -17.08
C ALA A 197 -55.56 30.88 -18.55
N GLU A 198 -54.61 30.38 -19.34
CA GLU A 198 -54.54 30.59 -20.80
C GLU A 198 -55.80 30.03 -21.48
N GLU A 199 -56.21 28.80 -21.16
CA GLU A 199 -57.42 28.19 -21.73
C GLU A 199 -58.68 29.02 -21.43
N VAL A 200 -58.77 29.61 -20.24
CA VAL A 200 -59.91 30.44 -19.82
C VAL A 200 -59.85 31.86 -20.39
N SER A 201 -58.65 32.42 -20.60
CA SER A 201 -58.46 33.83 -20.99
C SER A 201 -58.17 34.05 -22.48
N GLY A 202 -57.78 33.01 -23.21
CA GLY A 202 -57.40 33.06 -24.63
C GLY A 202 -56.07 33.78 -24.92
N VAL A 203 -55.26 34.05 -23.89
CA VAL A 203 -53.95 34.71 -24.02
C VAL A 203 -52.85 33.66 -23.98
N ALA A 204 -52.12 33.49 -25.09
CA ALA A 204 -51.04 32.52 -25.20
C ALA A 204 -49.87 32.87 -24.28
N VAL A 205 -49.44 31.93 -23.42
CA VAL A 205 -48.29 32.14 -22.54
C VAL A 205 -47.17 31.15 -22.88
N ASP A 206 -46.04 31.67 -23.35
CA ASP A 206 -44.83 30.88 -23.60
C ASP A 206 -44.21 30.47 -22.26
N ILE A 207 -44.40 29.21 -21.86
CA ILE A 207 -43.87 28.65 -20.61
C ILE A 207 -42.56 27.92 -20.89
N PRO A 208 -41.43 28.32 -20.28
CA PRO A 208 -40.19 27.56 -20.37
C PRO A 208 -40.32 26.23 -19.60
N GLU A 209 -40.23 25.10 -20.32
CA GLU A 209 -40.06 23.79 -19.70
C GLU A 209 -38.66 23.68 -19.06
N LEU A 210 -38.61 23.20 -17.82
CA LEU A 210 -37.35 22.99 -17.12
C LEU A 210 -36.65 21.78 -17.77
N PRO A 211 -35.41 21.90 -18.27
CA PRO A 211 -34.77 20.78 -18.94
C PRO A 211 -34.46 19.64 -17.96
N ASP A 212 -34.81 18.41 -18.35
CA ASP A 212 -34.60 17.15 -17.61
C ASP A 212 -33.14 16.94 -17.16
N THR A 213 -32.19 17.63 -17.78
CA THR A 213 -30.77 17.62 -17.43
C THR A 213 -30.49 18.14 -16.03
N LEU A 214 -31.40 18.92 -15.41
CA LEU A 214 -31.27 19.35 -14.01
C LEU A 214 -31.68 18.26 -13.02
N LEU A 215 -32.57 17.34 -13.41
CA LEU A 215 -33.00 16.22 -12.58
C LEU A 215 -31.97 15.08 -12.58
N GLU A 216 -31.12 14.99 -13.60
CA GLU A 216 -30.05 13.98 -13.70
C GLU A 216 -28.65 14.57 -14.01
N PRO A 217 -28.03 15.33 -13.10
CA PRO A 217 -26.75 16.02 -13.36
C PRO A 217 -25.55 15.11 -13.65
N TRP A 218 -25.69 13.79 -13.44
CA TRP A 218 -24.59 12.83 -13.45
C TRP A 218 -24.74 11.71 -14.49
N GLN A 219 -25.64 11.86 -15.46
CA GLN A 219 -25.58 11.09 -16.70
C GLN A 219 -24.35 11.57 -17.49
N LEU A 220 -23.16 11.12 -17.07
CA LEU A 220 -21.94 11.34 -17.83
C LEU A 220 -22.13 10.68 -19.20
N PRO A 221 -21.86 11.37 -20.33
CA PRO A 221 -21.95 10.81 -21.68
C PRO A 221 -20.93 9.69 -21.98
N CYS A 222 -20.34 9.07 -20.96
CA CYS A 222 -19.33 8.04 -21.10
C CYS A 222 -19.90 6.73 -20.56
N PRO A 223 -20.03 5.68 -21.38
CA PRO A 223 -20.44 4.37 -20.89
C PRO A 223 -19.39 3.89 -19.88
N ILE A 224 -19.84 3.56 -18.67
CA ILE A 224 -19.03 2.87 -17.67
C ILE A 224 -18.72 1.49 -18.27
N GLN A 225 -17.57 1.37 -18.93
CA GLN A 225 -17.11 0.07 -19.37
C GLN A 225 -16.69 -0.70 -18.12
N PRO A 226 -17.27 -1.88 -17.86
CA PRO A 226 -16.82 -2.72 -16.76
C PRO A 226 -15.34 -3.02 -16.97
N ILE A 227 -14.54 -2.80 -15.94
CA ILE A 227 -13.13 -3.18 -15.92
C ILE A 227 -13.12 -4.72 -15.90
N THR A 228 -13.17 -5.33 -17.08
CA THR A 228 -12.96 -6.76 -17.24
C THR A 228 -11.48 -7.02 -16.97
N ALA A 229 -11.19 -7.62 -15.81
CA ALA A 229 -9.87 -8.15 -15.55
C ALA A 229 -9.58 -9.22 -16.62
N SER A 230 -8.71 -8.89 -17.58
CA SER A 230 -8.22 -9.82 -18.59
C SER A 230 -7.56 -11.00 -17.89
N ALA A 231 -8.12 -12.20 -18.06
CA ALA A 231 -7.70 -13.44 -17.43
C ALA A 231 -6.51 -14.13 -18.13
N ASP A 232 -5.85 -13.46 -19.08
CA ASP A 232 -4.85 -14.06 -19.97
C ASP A 232 -3.39 -13.81 -19.55
N MET A 233 -3.10 -13.87 -18.24
CA MET A 233 -1.71 -13.77 -17.73
C MET A 233 -1.10 -15.08 -17.22
N PHE A 234 -1.79 -16.21 -17.35
CA PHE A 234 -1.28 -17.50 -16.88
C PHE A 234 -1.38 -18.59 -17.95
N GLN A 235 -0.67 -18.40 -19.06
CA GLN A 235 -0.20 -19.51 -19.88
C GLN A 235 1.33 -19.55 -19.82
N TYR A 236 1.84 -20.46 -18.99
CA TYR A 236 3.18 -21.02 -19.04
C TYR A 236 3.09 -22.50 -18.73
#